data_AF-A0A2T7NGH5-F1
#
_entry.id   AF-A0A2T7NGH5-F1
#
_cell.length_a   1.000
_cell.length_b   1.000
_cell.length_c   1.000
_cell.angle_alpha   90.00
_cell.angle_beta   90.00
_cell.angle_gamma   90.00
#
_symmetry.space_group_name_H-M   'P 1'
#
loop_
_entity.id
_entity.type
_entity.pdbx_description
1 polymer ?
#
loop_
_entity_poly.entity_id
_entity_poly.type
_entity_poly.pdbx_seq_one_letter_code
_entity_poly.pdbx_strand_id
1 'polypeptide(L)'
;MFRKWKDSKGKEKEYENIIRKQVQATKEEAERDGVKVPMTLQEYCVSSRPPQDNQVDADFYDDDDYVDDVEDEEMYQDEDDMDSGNEEC
;
A
#
# COMPACT_ATOMS: atom_id res chain seq x y z
N MET A 1 -15.69 7.50 11.62
CA MET A 1 -14.39 7.44 12.33
C MET A 1 -13.24 7.73 11.37
N PHE A 2 -12.80 6.76 10.56
CA PHE A 2 -11.74 7.02 9.55
C PHE A 2 -12.15 8.10 8.54
N ARG A 3 -13.34 7.97 7.94
CA ARG A 3 -13.84 8.93 6.95
C ARG A 3 -13.89 10.36 7.50
N LYS A 4 -14.36 10.53 8.75
CA LYS A 4 -14.39 11.83 9.40
C LYS A 4 -12.99 12.38 9.74
N TRP A 5 -12.04 11.55 10.18
CA TRP A 5 -10.63 11.94 10.34
C TRP A 5 -10.00 12.39 9.01
N LYS A 6 -10.28 11.67 7.91
CA LYS A 6 -9.81 11.99 6.56
C LYS A 6 -10.41 13.31 6.06
N ASP A 7 -11.74 13.44 6.11
CA ASP A 7 -12.47 14.61 5.61
C ASP A 7 -12.19 15.86 6.46
N SER A 8 -11.93 15.69 7.76
CA SER A 8 -11.52 16.78 8.66
C SER A 8 -10.04 17.16 8.56
N LYS A 9 -9.27 16.55 7.64
CA LYS A 9 -7.82 16.75 7.48
C LYS A 9 -7.04 16.60 8.80
N GLY A 10 -7.42 15.61 9.61
CA GLY A 10 -6.78 15.33 10.89
C GLY A 10 -7.20 16.21 12.07
N LYS A 11 -8.23 17.07 11.91
CA LYS A 11 -8.78 17.83 13.06
C LYS A 11 -9.43 16.91 14.09
N GLU A 12 -10.15 15.88 13.65
CA GLU A 12 -10.74 14.89 14.55
C GLU A 12 -9.74 13.76 14.88
N LYS A 13 -9.08 13.84 16.04
CA LYS A 13 -8.02 12.90 16.45
C LYS A 13 -8.49 11.53 16.94
N GLU A 14 -9.79 11.26 16.90
CA GLU A 14 -10.37 10.05 17.48
C GLU A 14 -9.80 8.77 16.83
N TYR A 15 -9.70 8.76 15.50
CA TYR A 15 -9.11 7.65 14.75
C TYR A 15 -7.62 7.44 15.09
N GLU A 16 -6.82 8.50 15.03
CA GLU A 16 -5.38 8.47 15.37
C GLU A 16 -5.13 7.98 16.80
N ASN A 17 -5.95 8.41 17.75
CA ASN A 17 -5.81 8.01 19.16
C ASN A 17 -6.07 6.52 19.37
N ILE A 18 -7.02 5.93 18.64
CA ILE A 18 -7.30 4.49 18.71
C ILE A 18 -6.12 3.70 18.14
N ILE A 19 -5.62 4.09 16.96
CA ILE A 19 -4.47 3.42 16.33
C ILE A 19 -3.22 3.51 17.21
N ARG A 20 -2.94 4.68 17.81
CA ARG A 20 -1.81 4.86 18.72
C ARG A 20 -1.89 3.93 19.93
N LYS A 21 -3.06 3.79 20.54
CA LYS A 21 -3.27 2.88 21.69
C LYS A 21 -3.05 1.43 21.29
N GLN A 22 -3.55 1.01 20.14
CA GLN A 22 -3.36 -0.35 19.65
C GLN A 22 -1.88 -0.65 19.37
N VAL A 23 -1.16 0.25 18.69
CA VAL A 23 0.29 0.08 18.42
C VAL A 23 1.10 0.04 19.71
N GLN A 24 0.74 0.83 20.72
CA GLN A 24 1.42 0.79 22.02
C GLN A 24 1.17 -0.54 22.75
N ALA A 25 -0.06 -1.07 22.70
CA ALA A 25 -0.39 -2.34 23.32
C ALA A 25 0.35 -3.52 22.67
N THR A 26 0.50 -3.53 21.34
CA THR A 26 1.21 -4.62 20.65
C THR A 26 2.73 -4.58 20.86
N LYS A 27 3.29 -3.45 21.29
CA LYS A 27 4.73 -3.34 21.57
C LYS A 27 5.16 -4.27 22.72
N GLU A 28 4.38 -4.30 23.81
CA GLU A 28 4.68 -5.17 24.95
C GLU A 28 4.54 -6.66 24.58
N GLU A 29 3.63 -6.98 23.68
CA GLU A 29 3.45 -8.34 23.17
C GLU A 29 4.61 -8.76 22.29
N ALA A 30 5.06 -7.91 21.37
CA ALA A 30 6.25 -8.17 20.55
C ALA A 30 7.51 -8.42 21.40
N GLU A 31 7.71 -7.64 22.49
CA GLU A 31 8.81 -7.84 23.42
C GLU A 31 8.73 -9.20 24.15
N ARG A 32 7.52 -9.62 24.54
CA ARG A 32 7.29 -10.93 25.18
C ARG A 32 7.60 -12.10 24.24
N ASP A 33 7.26 -11.94 22.97
CA ASP A 33 7.49 -12.95 21.93
C ASP A 33 8.94 -12.93 21.41
N GLY A 34 9.78 -12.00 21.88
CA GLY A 34 11.15 -11.82 21.41
C GLY A 34 11.23 -11.29 19.97
N VAL A 35 10.15 -10.71 19.45
CA VAL A 35 10.05 -10.16 18.10
C VAL A 35 10.49 -8.70 18.11
N LYS A 36 11.53 -8.38 17.34
CA LYS A 36 11.98 -6.99 17.14
C LYS A 36 11.22 -6.34 15.98
N VAL A 37 10.33 -5.40 16.29
CA VAL A 37 9.58 -4.65 15.27
C VAL A 37 10.52 -3.72 14.49
N PRO A 38 10.60 -3.83 13.16
CA PRO A 38 11.40 -2.94 12.33
C PRO A 38 10.83 -1.53 12.33
N MET A 39 11.67 -0.52 12.52
CA MET A 39 11.25 0.89 12.54
C MET A 39 11.72 1.67 11.30
N THR A 40 12.51 1.02 10.45
CA THR A 40 13.03 1.59 9.21
C THR A 40 12.66 0.71 8.03
N LEU A 41 12.61 1.31 6.83
CA LEU A 41 12.36 0.55 5.60
C LEU A 41 13.43 -0.54 5.38
N GLN A 42 14.69 -0.26 5.71
CA GLN A 42 15.76 -1.24 5.56
C GLN A 42 15.60 -2.43 6.51
N GLU A 43 15.20 -2.20 7.76
CA GLU A 43 14.92 -3.28 8.72
C GLU A 43 13.66 -4.06 8.34
N TYR A 44 12.66 -3.38 7.77
CA TYR A 44 11.42 -4.01 7.32
C TYR A 44 11.64 -4.85 6.06
N CYS A 45 12.41 -4.34 5.10
CA CYS A 45 12.78 -5.01 3.87
C CYS A 45 14.00 -5.89 4.12
N VAL A 46 13.80 -7.06 4.75
CA VAL A 46 14.85 -8.06 4.85
C VAL A 46 15.14 -8.56 3.43
N SER A 47 16.24 -8.09 2.83
CA SER A 47 16.73 -8.61 1.57
C SER A 47 17.29 -10.02 1.80
N SER A 48 16.43 -11.00 2.07
CA SER A 48 16.78 -12.37 1.78
C SER A 48 16.72 -12.50 0.27
N ARG A 49 17.80 -12.09 -0.42
CA ARG A 49 18.11 -12.82 -1.65
C ARG A 49 18.23 -14.27 -1.20
N PRO A 50 17.34 -15.19 -1.62
CA PRO A 50 17.62 -16.60 -1.42
C PRO A 50 19.02 -16.85 -1.99
N PRO A 51 19.84 -17.74 -1.39
CA PRO A 51 21.09 -18.14 -2.01
C PRO A 51 20.76 -18.45 -3.46
N GLN A 52 21.35 -17.67 -4.37
CA GLN A 52 21.14 -17.86 -5.79
C GLN A 52 21.87 -19.15 -6.12
N ASP A 53 21.20 -20.29 -5.94
CA ASP A 53 21.59 -21.50 -6.63
C ASP A 53 21.29 -21.20 -8.09
N ASN A 54 22.30 -20.69 -8.81
CA ASN A 54 22.22 -20.28 -10.21
C ASN A 54 22.01 -21.47 -11.17
N GLN A 55 21.31 -22.51 -10.73
CA GLN A 55 20.74 -23.59 -11.55
C GLN A 55 19.22 -23.44 -11.56
N VAL A 56 18.73 -22.28 -11.98
CA VAL A 56 17.44 -22.25 -12.67
C VAL A 56 17.77 -22.58 -14.12
N ASP A 57 17.39 -23.78 -14.55
CA ASP A 57 17.45 -24.17 -15.96
C ASP A 57 16.78 -23.07 -16.78
N ALA A 58 17.55 -22.44 -17.66
CA ALA A 58 17.12 -21.35 -18.53
C ALA A 58 16.03 -21.78 -19.54
N ASP A 59 15.61 -23.03 -19.50
CA ASP A 59 14.62 -23.65 -20.39
C ASP A 59 13.16 -23.47 -19.88
N PHE A 60 12.93 -22.82 -18.72
CA PHE A 60 11.57 -22.59 -18.21
C PHE A 60 10.94 -21.26 -18.68
N TYR A 61 11.74 -20.30 -19.14
CA TYR A 61 11.25 -19.04 -19.67
C TYR A 61 11.24 -19.11 -21.20
N ASP A 62 10.23 -19.78 -21.73
CA ASP A 62 9.87 -19.67 -23.15
C ASP A 62 9.44 -18.22 -23.42
N ASP A 63 10.15 -17.57 -24.32
CA ASP A 63 10.22 -16.13 -24.58
C ASP A 63 9.06 -15.62 -25.47
N ASP A 64 7.91 -16.29 -25.46
CA ASP A 64 6.91 -16.15 -26.53
C ASP A 64 5.53 -15.61 -26.10
N ASP A 65 5.37 -15.10 -24.88
CA ASP A 65 4.11 -14.46 -24.43
C ASP A 65 4.17 -12.92 -24.35
N TYR A 66 5.08 -12.29 -25.10
CA TYR A 66 4.99 -10.86 -25.37
C TYR A 66 3.92 -10.58 -26.44
N VAL A 67 2.66 -10.58 -26.03
CA VAL A 67 1.59 -9.86 -26.77
C VAL A 67 1.77 -8.36 -26.56
N ASP A 68 2.77 -7.83 -27.26
CA ASP A 68 2.97 -6.41 -27.57
C ASP A 68 1.91 -5.97 -28.58
N ASP A 69 0.68 -5.65 -28.11
CA ASP A 69 -0.19 -4.66 -28.79
C ASP A 69 -1.44 -4.30 -27.95
N VAL A 70 -1.27 -3.45 -26.94
CA VAL A 70 -2.29 -2.42 -26.65
C VAL A 70 -1.55 -1.13 -26.28
N GLU A 71 -1.39 -0.27 -27.28
CA GLU A 71 -1.17 1.17 -27.10
C GLU A 71 -2.28 1.73 -26.20
N ASP A 72 -2.07 1.77 -24.88
CA ASP A 72 -2.93 2.51 -23.95
C ASP A 72 -2.25 3.85 -23.61
N GLU A 73 -2.07 4.65 -24.65
CA GLU A 73 -1.67 6.06 -24.56
C GLU A 73 -2.91 6.95 -24.63
N GLU A 74 -3.81 6.88 -23.64
CA GLU A 74 -4.89 7.87 -23.50
C GLU A 74 -5.07 8.26 -22.02
N MET A 75 -4.23 9.22 -21.62
CA MET A 75 -4.60 10.44 -20.90
C MET A 75 -5.46 10.30 -19.64
N TYR A 76 -4.84 10.59 -18.50
CA TYR A 76 -5.50 11.13 -17.30
C TYR A 76 -6.53 12.21 -17.67
N GLN A 77 -7.82 11.87 -17.70
CA GLN A 77 -8.90 12.83 -17.55
C GLN A 77 -9.55 12.63 -16.18
N ASP A 78 -9.13 13.51 -15.28
CA ASP A 78 -9.79 13.83 -14.03
C ASP A 78 -11.16 14.43 -14.37
N GLU A 79 -12.22 13.63 -14.34
CA GLU A 79 -13.60 14.10 -14.58
C GLU A 79 -14.26 14.64 -13.29
N ASP A 80 -13.50 15.33 -12.44
CA ASP A 80 -14.02 16.07 -11.28
C ASP A 80 -14.44 17.52 -11.69
N ASP A 81 -15.26 17.71 -12.74
CA ASP A 81 -15.98 18.99 -12.96
C ASP A 81 -17.17 18.90 -13.94
N MET A 82 -18.23 18.17 -13.58
CA MET A 82 -19.56 18.41 -14.15
C MET A 82 -20.52 18.80 -13.03
N ASP A 83 -20.39 20.08 -12.65
CA ASP A 83 -21.50 20.93 -12.25
C ASP A 83 -22.65 20.77 -13.26
N SER A 84 -23.63 19.94 -12.93
CA SER A 84 -24.97 20.02 -13.53
C SER A 84 -25.92 20.53 -12.46
N GLY A 85 -25.79 21.84 -12.20
CA GLY A 85 -26.81 22.59 -11.50
C GLY A 85 -28.13 22.58 -12.26
N ASN A 86 -29.21 22.65 -11.47
CA ASN A 86 -30.52 23.21 -11.84
C ASN A 86 -31.30 22.34 -12.86
N GLU A 87 -32.54 21.91 -12.61
CA GLU A 87 -33.74 22.72 -12.77
C GLU A 87 -34.99 21.88 -12.41
N GLU A 88 -35.76 22.39 -11.44
CA GLU A 88 -37.24 22.44 -11.37
C GLU A 88 -38.09 21.16 -11.63
N CYS A 89 -38.78 20.67 -10.58
CA CYS A 89 -40.24 20.38 -10.50
C CYS A 89 -40.62 19.70 -9.16
#